data_AF-A0A529ZHI8-F1
#
_entry.id   AF-A0A529ZHI8-F1
#
_cell.length_a   1.000
_cell.length_b   1.000
_cell.length_c   1.000
_cell.angle_alpha   90.00
_cell.angle_beta   90.00
_cell.angle_gamma   90.00
#
_symmetry.space_group_name_H-M   'P 1'
#
loop_
_entity.id
_entity.type
_entity.pdbx_description
1 polymer ?
#
loop_
_entity_poly.entity_id
_entity_poly.type
_entity_poly.pdbx_seq_one_letter_code
_entity_poly.pdbx_strand_id
1 'polypeptide(L)'
;VESEKLGPIIGPVEHDLAAAKRVHDAHYIDFLPTVWPEWVAAGFTGSAMGFTWPTRGLRGDVPPKRVDALLGYYSFDAGATFVEGTWAAIKSSYDVALTAAALVKGGERTAFALCRPPGHHAGAAFMGGYCFINNAAVVAQWFRDQGARRVSILDVDYHHGNGTQEI
;
A
#
# COMPACT_ATOMS: atom_id res chain seq x y z
N VAL A 1 -20.35 -10.17 -7.37
CA VAL A 1 -20.07 -11.36 -6.54
C VAL A 1 -21.34 -12.18 -6.34
N GLU A 2 -22.42 -11.58 -5.84
CA GLU A 2 -23.69 -12.27 -5.62
C GLU A 2 -24.38 -12.69 -6.93
N SER A 3 -24.43 -11.81 -7.94
CA SER A 3 -25.02 -12.11 -9.26
C SER A 3 -24.35 -13.33 -9.93
N GLU A 4 -23.02 -13.37 -9.84
CA GLU A 4 -22.18 -14.43 -10.42
C GLU A 4 -22.01 -15.63 -9.50
N LYS A 5 -22.60 -15.61 -8.29
CA LYS A 5 -22.53 -16.68 -7.28
C LYS A 5 -21.10 -17.18 -6.99
N LEU A 6 -20.13 -16.26 -6.92
CA LEU A 6 -18.71 -16.61 -6.74
C LEU A 6 -18.38 -17.18 -5.35
N GLY A 7 -19.23 -16.92 -4.35
CA GLY A 7 -19.03 -17.37 -2.97
C GLY A 7 -19.54 -16.36 -1.94
N PRO A 8 -19.34 -16.62 -0.64
CA PRO A 8 -19.72 -15.70 0.43
C PRO A 8 -18.87 -14.42 0.39
N ILE A 9 -19.46 -13.31 0.83
CA ILE A 9 -18.78 -12.04 1.06
C ILE A 9 -18.60 -11.89 2.57
N ILE A 10 -17.37 -11.66 3.01
CA ILE A 10 -17.05 -11.43 4.42
C ILE A 10 -16.32 -10.10 4.59
N GLY A 11 -16.48 -9.49 5.77
CA GLY A 11 -15.70 -8.31 6.15
C GLY A 11 -14.24 -8.67 6.48
N PRO A 12 -13.30 -7.72 6.36
CA PRO A 12 -11.92 -7.94 6.76
C PRO A 12 -11.78 -8.05 8.29
N VAL A 13 -10.74 -8.75 8.73
CA VAL A 13 -10.25 -8.73 10.10
C VAL A 13 -9.14 -7.68 10.20
N GLU A 14 -9.08 -6.92 11.29
CA GLU A 14 -8.01 -5.94 11.50
C GLU A 14 -6.67 -6.64 11.75
N HIS A 15 -5.63 -6.17 11.05
CA HIS A 15 -4.25 -6.58 11.25
C HIS A 15 -3.38 -5.41 11.71
N ASP A 16 -2.34 -5.66 12.49
CA ASP A 16 -1.30 -4.65 12.73
C ASP A 16 -0.49 -4.39 11.44
N LEU A 17 0.38 -3.38 11.46
CA LEU A 17 1.22 -3.01 10.31
C LEU A 17 2.56 -3.78 10.26
N ALA A 18 2.75 -4.80 11.10
CA ALA A 18 4.03 -5.51 11.16
C ALA A 18 4.35 -6.18 9.81
N ALA A 19 3.36 -6.81 9.16
CA ALA A 19 3.57 -7.43 7.85
C ALA A 19 3.84 -6.40 6.74
N ALA A 20 3.23 -5.21 6.79
CA ALA A 20 3.58 -4.13 5.86
C ALA A 20 5.06 -3.74 5.98
N LYS A 21 5.58 -3.60 7.22
CA LYS A 21 6.98 -3.26 7.50
C LYS A 21 7.99 -4.38 7.17
N ARG A 22 7.53 -5.55 6.73
CA ARG A 22 8.41 -6.63 6.21
C ARG A 22 8.80 -6.40 4.75
N VAL A 23 8.02 -5.62 4.00
CA VAL A 23 8.24 -5.33 2.58
C VAL A 23 8.44 -3.85 2.29
N HIS A 24 7.91 -2.99 3.16
CA HIS A 24 8.07 -1.54 3.10
C HIS A 24 9.04 -1.05 4.16
N ASP A 25 9.75 0.03 3.86
CA ASP A 25 10.49 0.82 4.83
C ASP A 25 9.57 1.26 5.98
N ALA A 26 10.05 1.12 7.21
CA ALA A 26 9.25 1.37 8.39
C ALA A 26 8.83 2.84 8.52
N HIS A 27 9.71 3.79 8.14
CA HIS A 27 9.39 5.21 8.20
C HIS A 27 8.36 5.59 7.14
N TYR A 28 8.41 4.96 5.96
CA TYR A 28 7.39 5.12 4.95
C TYR A 28 6.01 4.66 5.46
N ILE A 29 5.92 3.47 6.06
CA ILE A 29 4.66 2.97 6.64
C ILE A 29 4.16 3.86 7.79
N ASP A 30 5.07 4.34 8.65
CA ASP A 30 4.72 5.21 9.77
C ASP A 30 4.30 6.62 9.32
N PHE A 31 4.70 7.06 8.12
CA PHE A 31 4.31 8.34 7.52
C PHE A 31 2.87 8.33 6.99
N LEU A 32 2.42 7.25 6.34
CA LEU A 32 1.09 7.16 5.71
C LEU A 32 -0.10 7.61 6.61
N PRO A 33 -0.21 7.20 7.90
CA PRO A 33 -1.29 7.65 8.77
C PRO A 33 -1.20 9.13 9.16
N THR A 34 -0.03 9.77 9.06
CA THR A 34 0.16 11.15 9.52
C THR A 34 -0.12 12.19 8.44
N VAL A 35 -0.13 11.78 7.16
CA VAL A 35 -0.26 12.68 6.00
C VAL A 35 -1.42 13.65 6.12
N TRP A 36 -2.65 13.15 6.26
CA TRP A 36 -3.84 14.02 6.27
C TRP A 36 -3.92 14.91 7.52
N PRO A 37 -3.72 14.38 8.76
CA PRO A 37 -3.65 15.21 9.95
C PRO A 37 -2.59 16.32 9.87
N GLU A 38 -1.38 16.00 9.40
CA GLU A 38 -0.29 16.99 9.27
C GLU A 38 -0.56 18.02 8.18
N TRP A 39 -1.17 17.60 7.07
CA TRP A 39 -1.56 18.51 5.99
C TRP A 39 -2.54 19.58 6.46
N VAL A 40 -3.59 19.16 7.18
CA VAL A 40 -4.58 20.06 7.77
C VAL A 40 -3.94 20.95 8.85
N ALA A 41 -3.10 20.37 9.71
CA ALA A 41 -2.41 21.13 10.77
C ALA A 41 -1.42 22.18 10.21
N ALA A 42 -0.83 21.92 9.04
CA ALA A 42 0.02 22.87 8.33
C ALA A 42 -0.77 24.01 7.64
N GLY A 43 -2.11 23.98 7.70
CA GLY A 43 -2.99 25.01 7.14
C GLY A 43 -3.19 24.89 5.62
N PHE A 44 -2.81 23.76 5.02
CA PHE A 44 -3.06 23.51 3.62
C PHE A 44 -4.55 23.21 3.35
N THR A 45 -4.99 23.54 2.14
CA THR A 45 -6.35 23.28 1.65
C THR A 45 -6.32 22.34 0.45
N GLY A 46 -7.45 21.71 0.12
CA GLY A 46 -7.54 20.75 -0.98
C GLY A 46 -6.82 19.43 -0.69
N SER A 47 -6.59 18.64 -1.74
CA SER A 47 -5.95 17.33 -1.64
C SER A 47 -4.46 17.46 -1.31
N ALA A 48 -3.99 16.62 -0.39
CA ALA A 48 -2.58 16.45 -0.09
C ALA A 48 -1.89 15.75 -1.26
N MET A 49 -1.08 16.51 -2.00
CA MET A 49 -0.39 16.08 -3.21
C MET A 49 1.07 16.55 -3.16
N GLY A 50 2.00 15.68 -3.53
CA GLY A 50 3.39 16.07 -3.76
C GLY A 50 3.49 17.03 -4.95
N PHE A 51 4.36 18.03 -4.86
CA PHE A 51 4.63 18.97 -5.97
C PHE A 51 6.13 19.12 -6.28
N THR A 52 7.00 18.54 -5.44
CA THR A 52 8.46 18.52 -5.64
C THR A 52 8.99 17.13 -5.33
N TRP A 53 9.83 16.58 -6.21
CA TRP A 53 10.42 15.24 -6.05
C TRP A 53 11.95 15.33 -6.10
N PRO A 54 12.68 14.45 -5.39
CA PRO A 54 14.13 14.35 -5.47
C PRO A 54 14.57 13.75 -6.82
N THR A 55 14.37 14.52 -7.90
CA THR A 55 14.77 14.15 -9.26
C THR A 55 16.28 14.32 -9.47
N ARG A 56 16.76 14.02 -10.67
CA ARG A 56 18.21 14.01 -11.00
C ARG A 56 18.89 15.33 -10.59
N GLY A 57 19.93 15.22 -9.78
CA GLY A 57 20.71 16.36 -9.27
C GLY A 57 20.23 16.92 -7.92
N LEU A 58 19.10 16.44 -7.41
CA LEU A 58 18.62 16.75 -6.06
C LEU A 58 19.01 15.64 -5.08
N ARG A 59 19.08 16.00 -3.79
CA ARG A 59 19.32 15.05 -2.71
C ARG A 59 18.07 14.23 -2.42
N GLY A 60 18.21 12.91 -2.37
CA GLY A 60 17.19 11.96 -1.94
C GLY A 60 17.62 11.10 -0.74
N ASP A 61 18.76 11.43 -0.13
CA ASP A 61 19.39 10.68 0.97
C ASP A 61 18.92 11.11 2.36
N VAL A 62 18.29 12.29 2.47
CA VAL A 62 17.79 12.84 3.74
C VAL A 62 16.31 13.17 3.60
N PRO A 63 15.44 12.53 4.40
CA PRO A 63 14.03 12.86 4.43
C PRO A 63 13.80 14.33 4.83
N PRO A 64 12.95 15.07 4.12
CA PRO A 64 12.52 16.39 4.53
C PRO A 64 11.63 16.32 5.78
N LYS A 65 11.38 17.48 6.42
CA LYS A 65 10.59 17.54 7.67
C LYS A 65 9.13 17.93 7.48
N ARG A 66 8.79 18.58 6.38
CA ARG A 66 7.43 19.08 6.14
C ARG A 66 6.64 18.06 5.33
N VAL A 67 5.37 17.86 5.69
CA VAL A 67 4.46 16.93 5.02
C VAL A 67 4.41 17.14 3.50
N ASP A 68 4.41 18.39 3.04
CA ASP A 68 4.32 18.73 1.62
C ASP A 68 5.55 18.29 0.81
N ALA A 69 6.73 18.31 1.43
CA ALA A 69 7.96 17.79 0.85
C ALA A 69 8.08 16.27 1.01
N LEU A 70 7.59 15.71 2.13
CA LEU A 70 7.57 14.26 2.37
C LEU A 70 6.68 13.52 1.36
N LEU A 71 5.56 14.13 0.95
CA LEU A 71 4.69 13.57 -0.08
C LEU A 71 5.44 13.29 -1.38
N GLY A 72 6.33 14.19 -1.81
CA GLY A 72 7.16 13.98 -2.99
C GLY A 72 8.41 13.14 -2.73
N TYR A 73 8.96 13.15 -1.51
CA TYR A 73 10.04 12.25 -1.12
C TYR A 73 9.61 10.77 -1.15
N TYR A 74 8.39 10.48 -0.69
CA TYR A 74 7.82 9.14 -0.63
C TYR A 74 6.90 8.81 -1.81
N SER A 75 6.99 9.49 -2.95
CA SER A 75 6.23 9.13 -4.16
C SER A 75 7.07 9.21 -5.43
N PHE A 76 6.63 8.54 -6.49
CA PHE A 76 7.22 8.70 -7.82
C PHE A 76 6.35 9.51 -8.79
N ASP A 77 5.10 9.79 -8.42
CA ASP A 77 4.15 10.59 -9.19
C ASP A 77 3.24 11.41 -8.27
N ALA A 78 2.31 12.16 -8.87
CA ALA A 78 1.31 12.95 -8.15
C ALA A 78 -0.07 12.26 -8.06
N GLY A 79 -0.17 10.98 -8.41
CA GLY A 79 -1.42 10.21 -8.47
C GLY A 79 -1.85 9.64 -7.12
N ALA A 80 -0.92 9.44 -6.18
CA ALA A 80 -1.19 8.97 -4.82
C ALA A 80 -1.55 10.11 -3.86
N THR A 81 -2.68 10.79 -4.12
CA THR A 81 -3.15 11.92 -3.30
C THR A 81 -3.89 11.46 -2.05
N PHE A 82 -3.79 12.27 -0.98
CA PHE A 82 -4.57 12.07 0.23
C PHE A 82 -5.69 13.10 0.36
N VAL A 83 -6.83 12.61 0.83
CA VAL A 83 -7.95 13.39 1.36
C VAL A 83 -8.34 12.79 2.71
N GLU A 84 -9.36 13.37 3.35
CA GLU A 84 -9.96 12.77 4.53
C GLU A 84 -10.40 11.32 4.25
N GLY A 85 -10.02 10.40 5.15
CA GLY A 85 -10.35 8.98 5.03
C GLY A 85 -9.42 8.14 4.15
N THR A 86 -8.47 8.74 3.42
CA THR A 86 -7.52 7.98 2.58
C THR A 86 -6.74 6.94 3.40
N TRP A 87 -6.26 7.30 4.60
CA TRP A 87 -5.58 6.33 5.48
C TRP A 87 -6.48 5.15 5.87
N ALA A 88 -7.74 5.41 6.24
CA ALA A 88 -8.68 4.36 6.60
C ALA A 88 -8.95 3.40 5.43
N ALA A 89 -9.01 3.92 4.20
CA ALA A 89 -9.15 3.11 2.99
C ALA A 89 -7.88 2.27 2.69
N ILE A 90 -6.69 2.87 2.82
CA ILE A 90 -5.41 2.16 2.66
C ILE A 90 -5.34 0.99 3.66
N LYS A 91 -5.63 1.28 4.94
CA LYS A 91 -5.58 0.29 6.01
C LYS A 91 -6.59 -0.84 5.80
N SER A 92 -7.83 -0.53 5.41
CA SER A 92 -8.84 -1.55 5.15
C SER A 92 -8.50 -2.42 3.95
N SER A 93 -7.89 -1.86 2.89
CA SER A 93 -7.43 -2.64 1.74
C SER A 93 -6.31 -3.63 2.11
N TYR A 94 -5.38 -3.20 2.97
CA TYR A 94 -4.34 -4.06 3.53
C TYR A 94 -4.96 -5.21 4.36
N ASP A 95 -5.95 -4.90 5.19
CA ASP A 95 -6.65 -5.89 6.01
C ASP A 95 -7.42 -6.91 5.16
N VAL A 96 -8.06 -6.48 4.08
CA VAL A 96 -8.72 -7.36 3.10
C VAL A 96 -7.73 -8.35 2.50
N ALA A 97 -6.53 -7.89 2.12
CA ALA A 97 -5.50 -8.73 1.52
C ALA A 97 -5.01 -9.82 2.48
N LEU A 98 -4.71 -9.46 3.73
CA LEU A 98 -4.26 -10.42 4.74
C LEU A 98 -5.38 -11.35 5.22
N THR A 99 -6.62 -10.87 5.30
CA THR A 99 -7.78 -11.72 5.61
C THR A 99 -7.92 -12.82 4.55
N ALA A 100 -7.83 -12.47 3.26
CA ALA A 100 -7.88 -13.45 2.18
C ALA A 100 -6.71 -14.44 2.22
N ALA A 101 -5.49 -13.97 2.53
CA ALA A 101 -4.32 -14.83 2.68
C ALA A 101 -4.50 -15.83 3.85
N ALA A 102 -5.08 -15.38 4.97
CA ALA A 102 -5.36 -16.21 6.12
C ALA A 102 -6.39 -17.32 5.82
N LEU A 103 -7.42 -17.03 5.01
CA LEU A 103 -8.37 -18.06 4.55
C LEU A 103 -7.66 -19.16 3.76
N VAL A 104 -6.81 -18.79 2.80
CA VAL A 104 -6.05 -19.76 1.98
C VAL A 104 -5.08 -20.56 2.85
N LYS A 105 -4.40 -19.92 3.79
CA LYS A 105 -3.55 -20.61 4.78
C LYS A 105 -4.36 -21.57 5.67
N GLY A 106 -5.61 -21.22 5.96
CA GLY A 106 -6.56 -22.01 6.75
C GLY A 106 -7.17 -23.21 6.02
N GLY A 107 -6.89 -23.38 4.72
CA GLY A 107 -7.30 -24.56 3.94
C GLY A 107 -8.17 -24.24 2.72
N GLU A 108 -8.59 -22.98 2.53
CA GLU A 108 -9.30 -22.60 1.32
C GLU A 108 -8.38 -22.71 0.10
N ARG A 109 -8.91 -23.25 -1.00
CA ARG A 109 -8.11 -23.41 -2.24
C ARG A 109 -7.74 -22.06 -2.85
N THR A 110 -8.65 -21.09 -2.78
CA THR A 110 -8.51 -19.75 -3.36
C THR A 110 -9.38 -18.77 -2.57
N ALA A 111 -8.92 -17.53 -2.44
CA ALA A 111 -9.72 -16.41 -1.93
C ALA A 111 -9.54 -15.20 -2.84
N PHE A 112 -10.58 -14.37 -2.98
CA PHE A 112 -10.53 -13.13 -3.74
C PHE A 112 -10.50 -11.93 -2.80
N ALA A 113 -9.36 -11.24 -2.75
CA ALA A 113 -9.18 -10.02 -2.00
C ALA A 113 -9.62 -8.81 -2.84
N LEU A 114 -10.82 -8.27 -2.60
CA LEU A 114 -11.35 -7.10 -3.32
C LEU A 114 -10.74 -5.80 -2.76
N CYS A 115 -9.44 -5.62 -3.01
CA CYS A 115 -8.64 -4.51 -2.50
C CYS A 115 -8.98 -3.18 -3.19
N ARG A 116 -9.11 -2.11 -2.40
CA ARG A 116 -9.18 -0.73 -2.88
C ARG A 116 -8.78 0.23 -1.75
N PRO A 117 -7.71 1.05 -1.88
CA PRO A 117 -6.91 1.29 -3.08
C PRO A 117 -6.04 0.10 -3.55
N PRO A 118 -5.57 0.09 -4.81
CA PRO A 118 -4.65 -0.95 -5.32
C PRO A 118 -3.26 -0.87 -4.65
N GLY A 119 -2.35 -1.77 -5.02
CA GLY A 119 -1.04 -1.88 -4.36
C GLY A 119 0.20 -2.03 -5.23
N HIS A 120 0.10 -2.53 -6.46
CA HIS A 120 1.27 -3.03 -7.21
C HIS A 120 2.31 -1.97 -7.64
N HIS A 121 1.94 -0.69 -7.61
CA HIS A 121 2.85 0.42 -7.88
C HIS A 121 3.60 0.92 -6.64
N ALA A 122 3.19 0.52 -5.43
CA ALA A 122 3.92 0.87 -4.21
C ALA A 122 5.17 0.00 -4.08
N GLY A 123 6.35 0.63 -4.09
CA GLY A 123 7.64 -0.03 -3.80
C GLY A 123 7.96 0.05 -2.32
N ALA A 124 9.16 -0.37 -1.92
CA ALA A 124 9.56 -0.46 -0.53
C ALA A 124 9.46 0.88 0.21
N ALA A 125 9.76 2.00 -0.45
CA ALA A 125 9.76 3.33 0.17
C ALA A 125 9.06 4.39 -0.68
N PHE A 126 8.08 4.01 -1.50
CA PHE A 126 7.33 4.99 -2.30
C PHE A 126 5.92 4.55 -2.66
N MET A 127 5.01 5.53 -2.76
CA MET A 127 3.67 5.42 -3.36
C MET A 127 3.63 5.97 -4.79
N GLY A 128 2.55 5.66 -5.50
CA GLY A 128 2.22 6.23 -6.81
C GLY A 128 1.24 5.33 -7.54
N GLY A 129 0.71 5.78 -8.68
CA GLY A 129 -0.27 5.01 -9.47
C GLY A 129 -1.49 4.58 -8.63
N TYR A 130 -1.97 5.46 -7.75
CA TYR A 130 -3.05 5.21 -6.79
C TYR A 130 -2.74 4.18 -5.68
N CYS A 131 -1.52 3.64 -5.63
CA CYS A 131 -1.09 2.61 -4.70
C CYS A 131 -0.28 3.21 -3.53
N PHE A 132 -0.50 2.69 -2.32
CA PHE A 132 0.14 3.16 -1.09
C PHE A 132 0.76 2.03 -0.26
N ILE A 133 0.10 0.87 -0.18
CA ILE A 133 0.70 -0.35 0.38
C ILE A 133 0.59 -1.42 -0.70
N ASN A 134 1.71 -2.08 -0.97
CA ASN A 134 1.72 -3.20 -1.91
C ASN A 134 1.09 -4.46 -1.29
N ASN A 135 -0.24 -4.55 -1.40
CA ASN A 135 -1.04 -5.65 -0.86
C ASN A 135 -0.55 -7.03 -1.35
N ALA A 136 -0.14 -7.14 -2.62
CA ALA A 136 0.35 -8.39 -3.20
C ALA A 136 1.71 -8.81 -2.62
N ALA A 137 2.65 -7.86 -2.52
CA ALA A 137 3.96 -8.11 -1.90
C ALA A 137 3.82 -8.46 -0.40
N VAL A 138 2.95 -7.75 0.33
CA VAL A 138 2.64 -8.05 1.73
C VAL A 138 2.14 -9.48 1.88
N VAL A 139 1.16 -9.91 1.09
CA VAL A 139 0.61 -11.27 1.14
C VAL A 139 1.68 -12.30 0.80
N ALA A 140 2.50 -12.04 -0.22
CA ALA A 140 3.57 -12.94 -0.58
C ALA A 140 4.59 -13.11 0.55
N GLN A 141 5.05 -12.01 1.14
CA GLN A 141 5.96 -12.03 2.28
C GLN A 141 5.33 -12.68 3.51
N TRP A 142 4.05 -12.42 3.77
CA TRP A 142 3.31 -13.07 4.85
C TRP A 142 3.31 -14.59 4.68
N PHE A 143 3.05 -15.12 3.48
CA PHE A 143 3.14 -16.57 3.24
C PHE A 143 4.56 -17.12 3.47
N ARG A 144 5.61 -16.35 3.12
CA ARG A 144 7.00 -16.72 3.41
C ARG A 144 7.24 -16.81 4.92
N ASP A 145 6.77 -15.83 5.67
CA ASP A 145 6.85 -15.78 7.14
C ASP A 145 6.02 -16.93 7.78
N GLN A 146 4.95 -17.38 7.12
CA GLN A 146 4.15 -18.56 7.50
C GLN A 146 4.73 -19.92 7.02
N GLY A 147 5.99 -19.93 6.56
CA GLY A 147 6.75 -21.14 6.25
C GLY A 147 6.68 -21.60 4.78
N ALA A 148 6.01 -20.87 3.89
CA ALA A 148 6.05 -21.19 2.46
C ALA A 148 7.47 -20.98 1.92
N ARG A 149 8.08 -21.99 1.30
CA ARG A 149 9.48 -21.92 0.80
C ARG A 149 9.65 -21.06 -0.47
N ARG A 150 8.60 -20.93 -1.27
CA ARG A 150 8.56 -20.12 -2.48
C ARG A 150 7.14 -19.59 -2.65
N VAL A 151 7.03 -18.35 -3.11
CA VAL A 151 5.78 -17.70 -3.48
C VAL A 151 6.06 -16.98 -4.79
N SER A 152 5.10 -16.99 -5.71
CA SER A 152 5.17 -16.23 -6.96
C SER A 152 4.04 -15.22 -7.00
N ILE A 153 4.34 -14.01 -7.46
CA ILE A 153 3.33 -13.01 -7.81
C ILE A 153 3.26 -12.98 -9.33
N LEU A 154 2.04 -13.16 -9.87
CA LEU A 154 1.75 -12.98 -11.27
C LEU A 154 0.87 -11.74 -11.40
N ASP A 155 1.45 -10.66 -11.92
CA ASP A 155 0.73 -9.43 -12.18
C ASP A 155 0.18 -9.46 -13.62
N VAL A 156 -1.14 -9.35 -13.73
CA VAL A 156 -1.88 -9.35 -15.00
C VAL A 156 -2.63 -8.03 -15.21
N ASP A 157 -2.37 -7.03 -14.36
CA ASP A 157 -2.82 -5.67 -14.62
C ASP A 157 -2.23 -5.18 -15.95
N TYR A 158 -2.91 -4.24 -16.60
CA TYR A 158 -2.44 -3.62 -17.83
C TYR A 158 -1.11 -2.89 -17.61
N HIS A 159 -0.96 -2.22 -16.46
CA HIS A 159 0.26 -1.52 -16.10
C HIS A 159 1.24 -2.46 -15.43
N HIS A 160 2.52 -2.18 -15.63
CA HIS A 160 3.59 -2.89 -14.94
C HIS A 160 3.52 -2.62 -13.42
N GLY A 161 3.48 -3.70 -12.63
CA GLY A 161 3.63 -3.65 -11.18
C GLY A 161 5.07 -3.30 -10.75
N ASN A 162 5.51 -2.08 -11.04
CA ASN A 162 6.89 -1.62 -10.79
C ASN A 162 7.26 -1.64 -9.31
N GLY A 163 6.32 -1.39 -8.41
CA GLY A 163 6.55 -1.49 -6.97
C GLY A 163 6.77 -2.94 -6.55
N THR A 164 5.96 -3.86 -7.05
CA THR A 164 6.12 -5.31 -6.81
C THR A 164 7.43 -5.85 -7.38
N GLN A 165 7.93 -5.31 -8.49
CA GLN A 165 9.23 -5.69 -9.06
C GLN A 165 10.40 -5.18 -8.23
N GLU A 166 10.26 -4.01 -7.61
CA GLU A 166 11.33 -3.37 -6.84
C GLU A 166 11.54 -4.04 -5.46
N ILE A 167 10.46 -4.54 -4.86
CA ILE A 167 10.45 -5.33 -3.62
C ILE A 167 11.01 -6.75 -3.86
#